data_AF-A0A2A9KG84-F1
#
_entry.id   AF-A0A2A9KG84-F1
#
_cell.length_a   1.000
_cell.length_b   1.000
_cell.length_c   1.000
_cell.angle_alpha   90.00
_cell.angle_beta   90.00
_cell.angle_gamma   90.00
#
_symmetry.space_group_name_H-M   'P 1'
#
loop_
_entity.id
_entity.type
_entity.pdbx_description
1 polymer ?
#
loop_
_entity_poly.entity_id
_entity_poly.type
_entity_poly.pdbx_seq_one_letter_code
_entity_poly.pdbx_strand_id
1 'polypeptide(L)'
;MSISIYYSAQRKKELSLSEIKAIEEIATKYSVNAKIENLVATGVGLNWESFHFLTNTQRPSLFKKAMVFSGSTKLPDNSADATWIGVQHWCECLSELRQLLNTCDWSVSVDDHNMHWDLQKLAYDPSK
;
A
#
# COMPACT_ATOMS: atom_id res chain seq x y z
N MET A 1 1.91 20.94 -1.86
CA MET A 1 0.88 19.89 -1.97
C MET A 1 1.64 18.58 -1.93
N SER A 2 1.21 17.61 -1.13
CA SER A 2 1.90 16.33 -1.01
C SER A 2 1.12 15.26 -1.73
N ILE A 3 1.83 14.41 -2.46
CA ILE A 3 1.25 13.29 -3.22
C ILE A 3 1.12 12.08 -2.29
N SER A 4 0.02 11.36 -2.38
CA SER A 4 -0.20 10.14 -1.58
C SER A 4 -0.63 8.97 -2.44
N ILE A 5 -0.24 7.76 -2.03
CA ILE A 5 -0.79 6.53 -2.59
C ILE A 5 -1.96 6.07 -1.71
N TYR A 6 -3.09 5.81 -2.34
CA TYR A 6 -4.32 5.33 -1.73
C TYR A 6 -4.55 3.90 -2.17
N TYR A 7 -4.95 3.04 -1.25
CA TYR A 7 -5.19 1.64 -1.54
C TYR A 7 -6.39 1.12 -0.77
N SER A 8 -7.17 0.27 -1.43
CA SER A 8 -8.27 -0.44 -0.81
C SER A 8 -8.50 -1.80 -1.45
N ALA A 9 -9.01 -2.73 -0.65
CA ALA A 9 -9.41 -4.05 -1.09
C ALA A 9 -10.81 -4.38 -0.55
N GLN A 10 -11.67 -4.91 -1.42
CA GLN A 10 -13.04 -5.26 -1.07
C GLN A 10 -13.33 -6.72 -1.38
N ARG A 11 -14.05 -7.40 -0.48
CA ARG A 11 -14.59 -8.75 -0.75
C ARG A 11 -15.83 -9.04 0.11
N LYS A 12 -16.45 -10.20 -0.11
CA LYS A 12 -17.68 -10.64 0.60
C LYS A 12 -17.43 -11.35 1.93
N LYS A 13 -16.18 -11.44 2.40
CA LYS A 13 -15.78 -12.12 3.64
C LYS A 13 -14.73 -11.30 4.36
N GLU A 14 -14.78 -11.22 5.68
CA GLU A 14 -13.74 -10.55 6.47
C GLU A 14 -12.38 -11.24 6.29
N LEU A 15 -11.28 -10.49 6.44
CA LEU A 15 -9.94 -11.05 6.56
C LEU A 15 -9.87 -11.95 7.80
N SER A 16 -9.33 -13.16 7.63
CA SER A 16 -9.04 -14.05 8.74
C SER A 16 -7.83 -13.54 9.52
N LEU A 17 -7.66 -14.04 10.75
CA LEU A 17 -6.47 -13.73 11.56
C LEU A 17 -5.16 -14.14 10.87
N SER A 18 -5.17 -15.24 10.11
CA SER A 18 -3.99 -15.68 9.36
C SER A 18 -3.64 -14.73 8.22
N GLU A 19 -4.65 -14.20 7.51
CA GLU A 19 -4.45 -13.20 6.46
C GLU A 19 -3.96 -11.88 7.06
N ILE A 20 -4.55 -11.43 8.17
CA ILE A 20 -4.12 -10.20 8.87
C ILE A 20 -2.66 -10.31 9.31
N LYS A 21 -2.27 -11.45 9.91
CA LYS A 21 -0.88 -11.69 10.30
C LYS A 21 0.08 -11.66 9.10
N ALA A 22 -0.30 -12.30 7.99
CA ALA A 22 0.52 -12.28 6.77
C ALA A 22 0.63 -10.86 6.16
N ILE A 23 -0.42 -10.05 6.25
CA ILE A 23 -0.37 -8.62 5.86
C ILE A 23 0.62 -7.85 6.74
N GLU A 24 0.60 -8.06 8.06
CA GLU A 24 1.54 -7.42 8.98
C GLU A 24 2.99 -7.84 8.73
N GLU A 25 3.23 -9.11 8.39
CA GLU A 25 4.54 -9.62 8.00
C GLU A 25 5.06 -8.94 6.72
N ILE A 26 4.21 -8.80 5.69
CA ILE A 26 4.54 -8.06 4.46
C ILE A 26 4.79 -6.58 4.78
N ALA A 27 3.92 -5.92 5.54
CA ALA A 27 4.10 -4.52 5.91
C ALA A 27 5.42 -4.29 6.69
N THR A 28 5.80 -5.24 7.54
CA THR A 28 7.07 -5.21 8.27
C THR A 28 8.26 -5.36 7.33
N LYS A 29 8.19 -6.27 6.35
CA LYS A 29 9.23 -6.49 5.33
C LYS A 29 9.52 -5.21 4.51
N TYR A 30 8.50 -4.44 4.16
CA TYR A 30 8.65 -3.17 3.44
C TYR A 30 8.73 -1.95 4.35
N SER A 31 8.89 -2.14 5.66
CA SER A 31 8.96 -1.03 6.61
C SER A 31 10.13 -0.10 6.28
N VAL A 32 9.84 1.20 6.30
CA VAL A 32 10.82 2.26 6.10
C VAL A 32 11.20 2.95 7.41
N ASN A 33 10.80 2.41 8.56
CA ASN A 33 11.03 3.04 9.87
C ASN A 33 12.51 3.35 10.13
N ALA A 34 13.42 2.43 9.80
CA ALA A 34 14.86 2.68 9.91
C ALA A 34 15.35 3.83 9.00
N LYS A 35 14.74 4.00 7.82
CA LYS A 35 15.05 5.11 6.90
C LYS A 35 14.53 6.44 7.47
N ILE A 36 13.35 6.43 8.08
CA ILE A 36 12.77 7.59 8.78
C ILE A 36 13.67 8.01 9.95
N GLU A 37 14.06 7.07 10.80
CA GLU A 37 14.95 7.31 11.94
C GLU A 37 16.31 7.86 11.48
N ASN A 38 16.86 7.33 10.38
CA ASN A 38 18.11 7.82 9.81
C ASN A 38 18.01 9.27 9.34
N LEU A 39 16.91 9.65 8.66
CA LEU A 39 16.67 11.04 8.26
C LEU A 39 16.56 11.96 9.48
N VAL A 40 15.83 11.56 10.51
CA VAL A 40 15.68 12.36 11.74
C VAL A 40 17.03 12.55 12.44
N ALA A 41 17.87 11.51 12.47
CA ALA A 41 19.17 11.55 13.14
C ALA A 41 20.25 12.31 12.36
N THR A 42 20.25 12.22 11.02
CA THR A 42 21.36 12.70 10.18
C THR A 42 20.99 13.86 9.26
N GLY A 43 19.70 14.09 9.02
CA GLY A 43 19.20 15.00 7.97
C GLY A 43 19.37 14.46 6.55
N VAL A 44 19.83 13.21 6.38
CA VAL A 44 20.09 12.60 5.07
C VAL A 44 19.03 11.53 4.77
N GLY A 45 18.48 11.54 3.56
CA GLY A 45 17.52 10.56 3.08
C GLY A 45 16.23 11.19 2.56
N LEU A 46 15.24 10.33 2.28
CA LEU A 46 13.91 10.78 1.86
C LEU A 46 12.98 10.92 3.07
N ASN A 47 12.05 11.87 3.01
CA ASN A 47 11.02 12.11 4.04
C ASN A 47 9.89 11.07 3.98
N TRP A 48 10.26 9.79 4.12
CA TRP A 48 9.33 8.68 4.18
C TRP A 48 8.29 8.84 5.29
N GLU A 49 7.10 8.29 5.05
CA GLU A 49 6.09 8.05 6.08
C GLU A 49 5.84 6.55 6.23
N SER A 50 5.46 6.12 7.44
CA SER A 50 5.19 4.72 7.72
C SER A 50 3.95 4.22 6.98
N PHE A 51 3.91 2.91 6.72
CA PHE A 51 2.78 2.26 6.07
C PHE A 51 1.64 2.08 7.07
N HIS A 52 0.51 2.75 6.84
CA HIS A 52 -0.65 2.73 7.72
C HIS A 52 -1.86 2.13 7.01
N PHE A 53 -2.48 1.11 7.61
CA PHE A 53 -3.65 0.46 7.04
C PHE A 53 -4.64 0.06 8.13
N LEU A 54 -5.88 -0.15 7.72
CA LEU A 54 -6.97 -0.65 8.52
C LEU A 54 -7.52 -1.91 7.87
N THR A 55 -7.88 -2.90 8.67
CA THR A 55 -8.49 -4.16 8.23
C THR A 55 -9.92 -4.29 8.74
N ASN A 56 -10.79 -4.91 7.94
CA ASN A 56 -12.19 -5.18 8.28
C ASN A 56 -12.95 -3.94 8.79
N THR A 57 -12.69 -2.77 8.18
CA THR A 57 -13.33 -1.49 8.53
C THR A 57 -14.85 -1.51 8.30
N GLN A 58 -15.30 -2.40 7.42
CA GLN A 58 -16.71 -2.60 7.13
C GLN A 58 -17.06 -4.08 7.20
N ARG A 59 -18.28 -4.38 7.67
CA ARG A 59 -18.78 -5.75 7.76
C ARG A 59 -19.37 -6.19 6.42
N PRO A 60 -18.82 -7.22 5.76
CA PRO A 60 -19.42 -7.75 4.54
C PRO A 60 -20.73 -8.48 4.84
N SER A 61 -21.59 -8.56 3.82
CA SER A 61 -22.78 -9.40 3.83
C SER A 61 -22.78 -10.31 2.60
N LEU A 62 -23.64 -11.33 2.60
CA LEU A 62 -23.80 -12.26 1.47
C LEU A 62 -24.04 -11.54 0.13
N PHE A 63 -24.64 -10.35 0.16
CA PHE A 63 -25.05 -9.60 -1.02
C PHE A 63 -24.18 -8.36 -1.31
N LYS A 64 -23.29 -7.94 -0.40
CA LYS A 64 -22.50 -6.71 -0.56
C LYS A 64 -21.04 -6.92 -0.18
N LYS A 65 -20.13 -6.58 -1.11
CA LYS A 65 -18.70 -6.49 -0.82
C LYS A 65 -18.47 -5.34 0.17
N ALA A 66 -17.59 -5.56 1.13
CA ALA A 66 -17.19 -4.55 2.10
C ALA A 66 -15.70 -4.29 1.98
N MET A 67 -15.28 -3.10 2.41
CA MET A 67 -13.88 -2.76 2.55
C MET A 67 -13.25 -3.57 3.67
N VAL A 68 -12.33 -4.46 3.30
CA VAL A 68 -11.64 -5.34 4.24
C VAL A 68 -10.19 -4.93 4.47
N PHE A 69 -9.64 -4.11 3.58
CA PHE A 69 -8.32 -3.51 3.72
C PHE A 69 -8.36 -2.12 3.11
N SER A 70 -7.78 -1.13 3.78
CA SER A 70 -7.67 0.23 3.26
C SER A 70 -6.58 1.01 3.95
N GLY A 71 -5.98 1.96 3.24
CA GLY A 71 -5.08 2.93 3.82
C GLY A 71 -4.61 3.94 2.81
N SER A 72 -3.74 4.81 3.29
CA SER A 72 -3.05 5.80 2.49
C SER A 72 -1.67 6.02 3.05
N THR A 73 -0.69 6.19 2.17
CA THR A 73 0.67 6.52 2.57
C THR A 73 1.12 7.73 1.77
N LYS A 74 1.60 8.75 2.48
CA LYS A 74 2.17 9.91 1.83
C LYS A 74 3.51 9.55 1.20
N LEU A 75 3.72 10.04 -0.02
CA LEU A 75 4.94 9.80 -0.75
C LEU A 75 5.99 10.84 -0.35
N PRO A 76 7.27 10.46 -0.29
CA PRO A 76 8.34 11.43 -0.08
C PRO A 76 8.40 12.41 -1.26
N ASP A 77 8.74 13.66 -0.95
CA ASP A 77 8.71 14.81 -1.88
C ASP A 77 9.90 15.76 -1.67
N ASN A 78 10.87 15.39 -0.82
CA ASN A 78 12.00 16.25 -0.47
C ASN A 78 13.14 16.27 -1.52
N SER A 79 13.00 15.58 -2.65
CA SER A 79 13.93 15.61 -3.78
C SER A 79 13.21 15.34 -5.10
N ALA A 80 13.85 15.62 -6.24
CA ALA A 80 13.23 15.50 -7.57
C ALA A 80 12.71 14.08 -7.87
N ASP A 81 13.45 13.05 -7.44
CA ASP A 81 13.09 11.64 -7.67
C ASP A 81 12.39 11.00 -6.47
N ALA A 82 12.22 11.73 -5.35
CA ALA A 82 11.69 11.20 -4.10
C ALA A 82 10.35 10.48 -4.32
N THR A 83 9.42 11.15 -4.99
CA THR A 83 8.08 10.61 -5.21
C THR A 83 8.13 9.35 -6.06
N TRP A 84 8.94 9.33 -7.12
CA TRP A 84 9.09 8.15 -7.98
C TRP A 84 9.64 6.95 -7.21
N ILE A 85 10.69 7.15 -6.41
CA ILE A 85 11.26 6.11 -5.54
C ILE A 85 10.21 5.60 -4.54
N GLY A 86 9.42 6.51 -3.98
CA GLY A 86 8.33 6.19 -3.07
C GLY A 86 7.24 5.34 -3.72
N VAL A 87 6.80 5.73 -4.92
CA VAL A 87 5.77 4.99 -5.67
C VAL A 87 6.27 3.59 -6.00
N GLN A 88 7.50 3.44 -6.49
CA GLN A 88 8.08 2.12 -6.78
C GLN A 88 8.08 1.20 -5.56
N HIS A 89 8.60 1.70 -4.42
CA HIS A 89 8.66 0.93 -3.16
C HIS A 89 7.27 0.49 -2.69
N TRP A 90 6.28 1.38 -2.69
CA TRP A 90 4.93 1.02 -2.24
C TRP A 90 4.17 0.17 -3.25
N CYS A 91 4.44 0.30 -4.55
CA CYS A 91 3.88 -0.58 -5.57
C CYS A 91 4.35 -2.03 -5.39
N GLU A 92 5.61 -2.26 -5.04
CA GLU A 92 6.12 -3.60 -4.72
C GLU A 92 5.40 -4.20 -3.50
N CYS A 93 5.27 -3.44 -2.42
CA CYS A 93 4.53 -3.84 -1.22
C CYS A 93 3.07 -4.19 -1.55
N LEU A 94 2.36 -3.30 -2.25
CA LEU A 94 0.96 -3.50 -2.63
C LEU A 94 0.78 -4.66 -3.61
N SER A 95 1.79 -4.96 -4.42
CA SER A 95 1.76 -6.11 -5.31
C SER A 95 1.80 -7.43 -4.55
N GLU A 96 2.68 -7.54 -3.55
CA GLU A 96 2.74 -8.71 -2.69
C GLU A 96 1.46 -8.87 -1.85
N LEU A 97 0.91 -7.76 -1.33
CA LEU A 97 -0.38 -7.76 -0.63
C LEU A 97 -1.54 -8.21 -1.54
N ARG A 98 -1.57 -7.77 -2.81
CA ARG A 98 -2.59 -8.19 -3.77
C ARG A 98 -2.47 -9.65 -4.14
N GLN A 99 -1.27 -10.18 -4.26
CA GLN A 99 -1.05 -11.61 -4.49
C GLN A 99 -1.51 -12.45 -3.29
N LEU A 100 -1.25 -11.99 -2.05
CA LEU A 100 -1.77 -12.62 -0.83
C LEU A 100 -3.30 -12.59 -0.79
N LEU A 101 -3.91 -11.43 -1.08
CA LEU A 101 -5.36 -11.23 -1.10
C LEU A 101 -5.94 -11.29 -2.51
N ASN A 102 -5.62 -12.36 -3.25
CA ASN A 102 -5.96 -12.53 -4.67
C ASN A 102 -7.47 -12.63 -4.96
N THR A 103 -8.30 -12.84 -3.93
CA THR A 103 -9.77 -12.88 -4.04
C THR A 103 -10.44 -11.53 -3.81
N CYS A 104 -9.67 -10.49 -3.47
CA CYS A 104 -10.19 -9.14 -3.28
C CYS A 104 -10.26 -8.37 -4.59
N ASP A 105 -11.25 -7.49 -4.69
CA ASP A 105 -11.26 -6.41 -5.66
C ASP A 105 -10.36 -5.29 -5.13
N TRP A 106 -9.25 -5.02 -5.82
CA TRP A 106 -8.30 -4.00 -5.42
C TRP A 106 -8.47 -2.70 -6.20
N SER A 107 -8.31 -1.58 -5.50
CA SER A 107 -8.16 -0.26 -6.09
C SER A 107 -6.92 0.40 -5.48
N VAL A 108 -6.01 0.84 -6.34
CA VAL A 108 -4.81 1.59 -5.95
C VAL A 108 -4.72 2.83 -6.83
N SER A 109 -4.47 4.00 -6.22
CA SER A 109 -4.27 5.26 -6.94
C SER A 109 -3.18 6.10 -6.29
N VAL A 110 -2.49 6.90 -7.09
CA VAL A 110 -1.60 7.96 -6.63
C VAL A 110 -2.30 9.28 -6.89
N ASP A 111 -2.78 9.93 -5.82
CA ASP A 111 -3.78 10.99 -5.88
C ASP A 111 -4.96 10.59 -6.82
N ASP A 112 -5.18 11.36 -7.89
CA ASP A 112 -6.25 11.15 -8.87
C ASP A 112 -5.91 10.12 -9.98
N HIS A 113 -4.70 9.53 -9.96
CA HIS A 113 -4.23 8.59 -10.99
C HIS A 113 -4.38 7.15 -10.52
N ASN A 114 -5.27 6.39 -11.16
CA ASN A 114 -5.43 4.96 -10.87
C ASN A 114 -4.24 4.16 -11.41
N MET A 115 -3.70 3.29 -10.56
CA MET A 115 -2.55 2.45 -10.87
C MET A 115 -2.98 1.17 -11.58
N HIS A 116 -2.34 0.84 -12.70
CA HIS A 116 -2.66 -0.36 -13.44
C HIS A 116 -2.04 -1.63 -12.82
N TRP A 117 -2.82 -2.71 -12.80
CA TRP A 117 -2.34 -4.04 -12.41
C TRP A 117 -1.92 -4.85 -13.63
N ASP A 118 -0.63 -5.15 -13.74
CA ASP A 118 -0.08 -5.99 -14.79
C ASP A 118 -0.30 -7.47 -14.46
N LEU A 119 -1.18 -8.13 -15.22
CA LEU A 119 -1.49 -9.55 -15.07
C LEU A 119 -0.32 -10.48 -15.43
N GLN A 120 0.62 -10.04 -16.28
CA GLN A 120 1.77 -10.85 -16.68
C GLN A 120 2.86 -10.80 -15.61
N LYS A 121 3.11 -9.63 -15.03
CA LYS A 121 4.11 -9.43 -13.98
C LYS A 121 3.59 -9.71 -12.58
N LEU A 122 2.26 -9.81 -12.41
CA LEU A 122 1.58 -9.88 -11.11
C LEU A 122 2.00 -8.73 -10.18
N ALA A 123 2.07 -7.52 -10.74
CA ALA A 123 2.51 -6.33 -10.03
C ALA A 123 1.80 -5.06 -10.50
N TYR A 124 1.75 -4.05 -9.64
CA TYR A 124 1.40 -2.69 -10.05
C TYR A 124 2.54 -2.07 -10.84
N ASP A 125 2.23 -1.50 -12.01
CA ASP A 125 3.21 -0.83 -12.85
C ASP A 125 3.15 0.68 -12.58
N PRO A 126 4.15 1.28 -11.93
CA PRO A 126 4.15 2.71 -11.62
C PRO A 126 4.32 3.61 -12.84
N SER A 127 4.65 3.04 -14.01
CA SER A 127 4.77 3.79 -15.26
C SER A 127 3.47 3.89 -16.07
N LYS A 128 2.37 3.28 -15.61
CA LYS A 128 1.10 3.15 -16.35
C LYS A 128 -0.13 3.42 -15.49
#